data_AF-A0A2S8GJB3-F1
#
_entry.id   AF-A0A2S8GJB3-F1
#
_cell.length_a   1.000
_cell.length_b   1.000
_cell.length_c   1.000
_cell.angle_alpha   90.00
_cell.angle_beta   90.00
_cell.angle_gamma   90.00
#
_symmetry.space_group_name_H-M   'P 1'
#
loop_
_entity.id
_entity.type
_entity.pdbx_description
1 polymer ?
#
loop_
_entity_poly.entity_id
_entity_poly.type
_entity_poly.pdbx_seq_one_letter_code
_entity_poly.pdbx_strand_id
1 'polypeptide(L)'
;MSTDNPFTSPEGGHQPNYEAGQGVQARSSVDYLEIFGKVFEHPNWFVNILLTGLVAFIPFIGAIVINGFGINILHARSTGQTNSYPNFDFNNFGDYLVRGLWMFLVGIVVTLGLLPVFVIDFGVLFIAQATRSDALVMIAFLFHIIFVFGLSVLLNLFIVPILIRAGMRSSFGEAFDFAWIKDFVSKMWLEQILGLIIWGVISWFITVVGMLAFCIGIIPAIGVVFIAYWNFLTQLYQVYVSRGGQPIPFQANT
;
A
#
# COMPACT_ATOMS: atom_id res chain seq x y z
N MET A 1 27.20 24.08 33.26
CA MET A 1 27.19 23.40 31.95
C MET A 1 25.75 23.46 31.47
N SER A 2 25.47 24.33 30.49
CA SER A 2 24.11 24.59 29.97
C SER A 2 23.78 23.51 28.95
N THR A 3 22.65 22.83 29.17
CA THR A 3 22.07 21.78 28.32
C THR A 3 20.86 22.33 27.58
N ASP A 4 21.01 23.48 26.93
CA ASP A 4 20.00 24.03 26.03
C ASP A 4 20.31 23.60 24.60
N ASN A 5 20.11 22.31 24.32
CA ASN A 5 20.06 21.83 22.93
C ASN A 5 18.60 21.92 22.45
N PRO A 6 18.23 22.84 21.55
CA PRO A 6 16.88 22.93 21.02
C PRO A 6 16.49 21.72 20.13
N PHE A 7 17.42 20.79 19.90
CA PHE A 7 17.21 19.55 19.15
C PHE A 7 17.20 18.29 20.00
N THR A 8 17.35 18.37 21.34
CA THR A 8 17.11 17.20 22.19
C THR A 8 15.62 16.91 22.22
N SER A 9 15.24 15.75 21.69
CA SER A 9 13.90 15.18 21.87
C SER A 9 13.59 15.12 23.37
N PRO A 10 12.36 15.41 23.82
CA PRO A 10 12.01 15.29 25.22
C PRO A 10 12.38 13.89 25.73
N GLU A 11 13.17 13.80 26.80
CA GLU A 11 13.54 12.52 27.45
C GLU A 11 12.34 11.79 28.10
N GLY A 12 11.12 12.31 27.92
CA GLY A 12 9.90 11.57 28.15
C GLY A 12 9.61 10.69 26.94
N GLY A 13 10.17 9.49 26.92
CA GLY A 13 9.68 8.41 26.06
C GLY A 13 8.16 8.38 26.17
N HIS A 14 7.48 8.69 25.08
CA HIS A 14 6.05 8.52 24.97
C HIS A 14 5.81 7.02 25.09
N GLN A 15 5.58 6.55 26.33
CA GLN A 15 4.86 5.32 26.55
C GLN A 15 3.41 5.66 26.23
N PRO A 16 2.84 5.17 25.11
CA PRO A 16 1.41 5.27 24.96
C PRO A 16 0.83 4.45 26.10
N ASN A 17 0.04 5.09 26.97
CA ASN A 17 -0.88 4.37 27.83
C ASN A 17 -1.82 3.59 26.90
N TYR A 18 -1.49 2.32 26.65
CA TYR A 18 -2.27 1.44 25.79
C TYR A 18 -3.52 1.00 26.54
N GLU A 19 -4.60 1.77 26.43
CA GLU A 19 -5.93 1.21 26.62
C GLU A 19 -6.25 0.37 25.37
N ALA A 20 -6.02 -0.95 25.48
CA ALA A 20 -6.54 -1.92 24.54
C ALA A 20 -8.09 -1.81 24.55
N GLY A 21 -8.68 -1.08 23.60
CA GLY A 21 -10.13 -0.87 23.62
C GLY A 21 -10.77 0.10 22.63
N GLN A 22 -10.05 0.81 21.76
CA GLN A 22 -10.70 1.66 20.74
C GLN A 22 -10.65 0.96 19.39
N GLY A 23 -11.82 0.47 18.94
CA GLY A 23 -11.97 -0.17 17.64
C GLY A 23 -11.61 0.75 16.47
N VAL A 24 -11.67 0.21 15.26
CA VAL A 24 -11.42 0.98 14.03
C VAL A 24 -12.38 2.18 13.97
N GLN A 25 -11.82 3.38 13.84
CA GLN A 25 -12.57 4.61 13.66
C GLN A 25 -13.37 4.53 12.37
N ALA A 26 -14.70 4.56 12.49
CA ALA A 26 -15.60 4.53 11.36
C ALA A 26 -15.50 5.82 10.54
N ARG A 27 -15.44 5.68 9.22
CA ARG A 27 -15.47 6.79 8.25
C ARG A 27 -16.61 6.57 7.26
N SER A 28 -17.35 7.61 6.89
CA SER A 28 -18.51 7.50 5.98
C SER A 28 -18.12 7.30 4.52
N SER A 29 -17.05 7.96 4.05
CA SER A 29 -16.58 7.93 2.67
C SER A 29 -15.07 8.15 2.57
N VAL A 30 -14.47 7.75 1.46
CA VAL A 30 -13.07 8.05 1.14
C VAL A 30 -12.97 9.49 0.64
N ASP A 31 -12.09 10.29 1.25
CA ASP A 31 -11.68 11.61 0.77
C ASP A 31 -10.36 11.48 0.00
N TYR A 32 -10.45 11.56 -1.33
CA TYR A 32 -9.32 11.31 -2.21
C TYR A 32 -8.24 12.39 -2.17
N LEU A 33 -8.60 13.64 -1.86
CA LEU A 33 -7.62 14.73 -1.80
C LEU A 33 -6.89 14.73 -0.45
N GLU A 34 -7.60 14.39 0.62
CA GLU A 34 -7.01 14.23 1.95
C GLU A 34 -5.87 13.18 1.95
N ILE A 35 -5.99 12.12 1.14
CA ILE A 35 -4.97 11.06 1.02
C ILE A 35 -3.57 11.64 0.74
N PHE A 36 -3.49 12.63 -0.15
CA PHE A 36 -2.26 13.31 -0.53
C PHE A 36 -1.95 14.48 0.40
N GLY A 37 -2.94 15.28 0.80
CA GLY A 37 -2.75 16.41 1.72
C GLY A 37 -2.13 15.97 3.06
N LYS A 38 -2.62 14.85 3.61
CA LYS A 38 -2.13 14.28 4.88
C LYS A 38 -0.66 13.91 4.88
N VAL A 39 -0.08 13.63 3.71
CA VAL A 39 1.35 13.34 3.58
C VAL A 39 2.17 14.53 4.09
N PHE A 40 1.75 15.75 3.75
CA PHE A 40 2.48 16.99 4.03
C PHE A 40 2.10 17.65 5.37
N GLU A 41 1.00 17.23 6.00
CA GLU A 41 0.60 17.72 7.33
C GLU A 41 1.49 17.20 8.47
N HIS A 42 2.24 16.12 8.24
CA HIS A 42 3.09 15.54 9.27
C HIS A 42 4.30 16.45 9.57
N PRO A 43 4.67 16.74 10.84
CA PRO A 43 5.78 17.66 11.15
C PRO A 43 7.12 17.23 10.53
N ASN A 44 7.36 15.91 10.48
CA ASN A 44 8.55 15.31 9.86
C ASN A 44 8.29 14.78 8.44
N TRP A 45 7.34 15.36 7.69
CA TRP A 45 6.94 14.83 6.38
C TRP A 45 8.12 14.62 5.43
N PHE A 46 9.05 15.59 5.41
CA PHE A 46 10.19 15.55 4.49
C PHE A 46 11.11 14.37 4.78
N VAL A 47 11.41 14.13 6.07
CA VAL A 47 12.24 12.99 6.50
C VAL A 47 11.54 11.68 6.19
N ASN A 48 10.25 11.55 6.51
CA ASN A 48 9.50 10.32 6.25
C ASN A 48 9.41 10.00 4.75
N ILE A 49 9.15 11.01 3.91
CA ILE A 49 9.12 10.87 2.47
C ILE A 49 10.50 10.45 1.93
N LEU A 50 11.56 11.11 2.38
CA LEU A 50 12.91 10.81 1.91
C LEU A 50 13.35 9.40 2.33
N LEU A 51 13.11 9.01 3.58
CA LEU A 51 13.45 7.68 4.09
C LEU A 51 12.64 6.59 3.41
N THR A 52 11.32 6.78 3.28
CA THR A 52 10.45 5.83 2.58
C THR A 52 10.89 5.67 1.13
N GLY A 53 11.13 6.78 0.45
CA GLY A 53 11.65 6.79 -0.92
C GLY A 53 12.98 6.05 -1.04
N LEU A 54 13.95 6.36 -0.16
CA LEU A 54 15.28 5.75 -0.18
C LEU A 54 15.21 4.24 0.09
N VAL A 55 14.41 3.81 1.06
CA VAL A 55 14.22 2.38 1.37
C VAL A 55 13.55 1.66 0.20
N ALA A 56 12.61 2.30 -0.50
CA ALA A 56 11.97 1.72 -1.69
C ALA A 56 12.96 1.41 -2.84
N PHE A 57 14.12 2.07 -2.88
CA PHE A 57 15.18 1.77 -3.85
C PHE A 57 15.98 0.49 -3.53
N ILE A 58 15.87 -0.05 -2.31
CA ILE A 58 16.54 -1.30 -1.96
C ILE A 58 15.74 -2.46 -2.58
N PRO A 59 16.32 -3.24 -3.51
CA PRO A 59 15.59 -4.34 -4.17
C PRO A 59 15.10 -5.37 -3.15
N PHE A 60 13.87 -5.83 -3.33
CA PHE A 60 13.18 -6.84 -2.50
C PHE A 60 13.00 -6.44 -1.03
N ILE A 61 14.08 -6.32 -0.25
CA ILE A 61 14.06 -6.01 1.18
C ILE A 61 13.40 -4.65 1.43
N GLY A 62 13.75 -3.65 0.61
CA GLY A 62 13.16 -2.32 0.71
C GLY A 62 11.64 -2.34 0.56
N ALA A 63 11.16 -3.00 -0.49
CA ALA A 63 9.73 -3.20 -0.73
C ALA A 63 9.04 -3.92 0.43
N ILE A 64 9.65 -4.96 1.00
CA ILE A 64 9.11 -5.69 2.14
C ILE A 64 8.95 -4.73 3.34
N VAL A 65 10.02 -4.03 3.70
CA VAL A 65 10.04 -3.11 4.85
C VAL A 65 9.02 -1.98 4.71
N ILE A 66 8.98 -1.30 3.55
CA ILE A 66 8.02 -0.21 3.38
C ILE A 66 6.58 -0.74 3.51
N ASN A 67 6.24 -1.90 2.93
CA ASN A 67 4.90 -2.47 3.07
C ASN A 67 4.54 -2.77 4.53
N GLY A 68 5.49 -3.27 5.32
CA GLY A 68 5.28 -3.44 6.76
C GLY A 68 5.10 -2.13 7.52
N PHE A 69 5.86 -1.08 7.16
CA PHE A 69 5.63 0.27 7.68
C PHE A 69 4.24 0.78 7.29
N GLY A 70 3.79 0.49 6.08
CA GLY A 70 2.45 0.83 5.59
C GLY A 70 1.32 0.21 6.42
N ILE A 71 1.48 -1.04 6.86
CA ILE A 71 0.54 -1.67 7.81
C ILE A 71 0.52 -0.93 9.16
N ASN A 72 1.68 -0.44 9.63
CA ASN A 72 1.72 0.38 10.83
C ASN A 72 1.02 1.73 10.62
N ILE A 73 1.13 2.36 9.45
CA ILE A 73 0.31 3.54 9.08
C ILE A 73 -1.17 3.18 9.16
N LEU A 74 -1.58 2.08 8.51
CA LEU A 74 -2.97 1.62 8.47
C LEU A 74 -3.51 1.39 9.87
N HIS A 75 -2.80 0.66 10.71
CA HIS A 75 -3.22 0.38 12.07
C HIS A 75 -3.31 1.66 12.90
N ALA A 76 -2.22 2.42 13.01
CA ALA A 76 -2.15 3.60 13.87
C ALA A 76 -3.20 4.65 13.50
N ARG A 77 -3.44 4.85 12.20
CA ARG A 77 -4.50 5.77 11.74
C ARG A 77 -5.89 5.19 11.92
N SER A 78 -6.10 3.93 11.55
CA SER A 78 -7.43 3.33 11.60
C SER A 78 -7.96 3.23 13.03
N THR A 79 -7.10 3.08 14.03
CA THR A 79 -7.50 3.04 15.46
C THR A 79 -7.40 4.40 16.15
N GLY A 80 -7.05 5.49 15.43
CA GLY A 80 -6.96 6.82 16.03
C GLY A 80 -5.74 7.09 16.90
N GLN A 81 -4.69 6.26 16.85
CA GLN A 81 -3.42 6.53 17.56
C GLN A 81 -2.72 7.78 17.00
N THR A 82 -2.97 8.10 15.74
CA THR A 82 -2.48 9.33 15.09
C THR A 82 -3.47 9.86 14.06
N ASN A 83 -3.56 11.18 13.96
CA ASN A 83 -4.36 11.88 12.95
C ASN A 83 -3.64 12.02 11.59
N SER A 84 -2.32 11.81 11.56
CA SER A 84 -1.48 11.80 10.35
C SER A 84 -0.92 10.39 10.14
N TYR A 85 0.39 10.15 10.12
CA TYR A 85 0.98 8.80 10.05
C TYR A 85 2.18 8.71 11.00
N PRO A 86 2.57 7.51 11.48
CA PRO A 86 3.74 7.36 12.34
C PRO A 86 5.04 7.76 11.62
N ASN A 87 6.06 8.17 12.39
CA ASN A 87 7.39 8.37 11.84
C ASN A 87 7.98 7.05 11.37
N PHE A 88 8.66 7.07 10.23
CA PHE A 88 9.53 5.99 9.83
C PHE A 88 10.75 5.99 10.75
N ASP A 89 11.00 4.87 11.40
CA ASP A 89 12.08 4.70 12.37
C ASP A 89 12.83 3.39 12.09
N PHE A 90 14.13 3.49 11.84
CA PHE A 90 15.00 2.34 11.61
C PHE A 90 15.15 1.44 12.84
N ASN A 91 14.88 1.93 14.04
CA ASN A 91 14.87 1.09 15.24
C ASN A 91 13.76 0.02 15.15
N ASN A 92 12.67 0.31 14.45
CA ASN A 92 11.54 -0.62 14.22
C ASN A 92 11.68 -1.40 12.91
N PHE A 93 12.86 -1.40 12.28
CA PHE A 93 13.08 -2.04 10.97
C PHE A 93 12.74 -3.53 10.99
N GLY A 94 13.08 -4.24 12.08
CA GLY A 94 12.75 -5.66 12.23
C GLY A 94 11.23 -5.91 12.20
N ASP A 95 10.45 -5.07 12.86
CA ASP A 95 8.99 -5.18 12.89
C ASP A 95 8.36 -4.92 11.53
N TYR A 96 8.85 -3.88 10.83
CA TYR A 96 8.44 -3.62 9.45
C TYR A 96 8.79 -4.80 8.54
N LEU A 97 9.99 -5.35 8.67
CA LEU A 97 10.43 -6.48 7.87
C LEU A 97 9.52 -7.71 8.07
N VAL A 98 9.21 -8.08 9.32
CA VAL A 98 8.37 -9.24 9.61
C VAL A 98 6.94 -9.06 9.08
N ARG A 99 6.33 -7.89 9.28
CA ARG A 99 4.97 -7.61 8.74
C ARG A 99 4.94 -7.62 7.22
N GLY A 100 5.92 -6.97 6.61
CA GLY A 100 6.08 -6.96 5.16
C GLY A 100 6.34 -8.35 4.60
N LEU A 101 7.06 -9.20 5.33
CA LEU A 101 7.40 -10.55 4.89
C LEU A 101 6.14 -11.40 4.72
N TRP A 102 5.16 -11.29 5.62
CA TRP A 102 3.88 -11.98 5.48
C TRP A 102 3.13 -11.53 4.23
N MET A 103 3.06 -10.23 3.96
CA MET A 103 2.47 -9.69 2.74
C MET A 103 3.20 -10.19 1.48
N PHE A 104 4.53 -10.24 1.52
CA PHE A 104 5.36 -10.70 0.43
C PHE A 104 5.16 -12.19 0.12
N LEU A 105 5.15 -13.05 1.16
CA LEU A 105 4.91 -14.49 1.01
C LEU A 105 3.53 -14.78 0.42
N VAL A 106 2.50 -14.10 0.91
CA VAL A 106 1.14 -14.19 0.36
C VAL A 106 1.11 -13.69 -1.09
N GLY A 107 1.79 -12.58 -1.38
CA GLY A 107 1.97 -12.05 -2.73
C GLY A 107 2.59 -13.07 -3.69
N ILE A 108 3.66 -13.76 -3.28
CA ILE A 108 4.27 -14.85 -4.07
C ILE A 108 3.24 -15.91 -4.43
N VAL A 109 2.46 -16.40 -3.45
CA VAL A 109 1.49 -17.47 -3.71
C VAL A 109 0.37 -17.02 -4.63
N VAL A 110 -0.12 -15.79 -4.48
CA VAL A 110 -1.10 -15.21 -5.40
C VAL A 110 -0.51 -15.08 -6.81
N THR A 111 0.71 -14.54 -6.95
CA THR A 111 1.39 -14.40 -8.26
C THR A 111 1.66 -15.76 -8.92
N LEU A 112 2.06 -16.78 -8.15
CA LEU A 112 2.23 -18.15 -8.66
C LEU A 112 0.91 -18.74 -9.16
N GLY A 113 -0.20 -18.50 -8.45
CA GLY A 113 -1.53 -18.91 -8.90
C GLY A 113 -1.98 -18.25 -10.21
N LEU A 114 -1.47 -17.04 -10.48
CA LEU A 114 -1.77 -16.28 -11.70
C LEU A 114 -0.82 -16.59 -12.87
N LEU A 115 0.27 -17.33 -12.63
CA LEU A 115 1.27 -17.64 -13.65
C LEU A 115 0.69 -18.28 -14.92
N PRO A 116 -0.26 -19.24 -14.85
CA PRO A 116 -0.88 -19.80 -16.06
C PRO A 116 -1.61 -18.75 -16.91
N VAL A 117 -2.25 -17.76 -16.28
CA VAL A 117 -2.95 -16.67 -16.98
C VAL A 117 -1.95 -15.80 -17.73
N PHE A 118 -0.84 -15.43 -17.10
CA PHE A 118 0.22 -14.67 -17.76
C PHE A 118 0.89 -15.47 -18.88
N VAL A 119 1.14 -16.76 -18.70
CA VAL A 119 1.72 -17.63 -19.75
C VAL A 119 0.82 -17.66 -20.98
N ILE A 120 -0.50 -17.75 -20.81
CA ILE A 120 -1.46 -17.73 -21.93
C ILE A 120 -1.45 -16.36 -22.63
N ASP A 121 -1.53 -15.27 -21.87
CA ASP A 121 -1.54 -13.91 -22.40
C ASP A 121 -0.27 -13.59 -23.20
N PHE A 122 0.91 -13.84 -22.64
CA PHE A 122 2.17 -13.69 -23.37
C PHE A 122 2.30 -14.67 -24.54
N GLY A 123 1.75 -15.89 -24.41
CA GLY A 123 1.70 -16.88 -25.48
C GLY A 123 0.98 -16.36 -26.72
N VAL A 124 -0.15 -15.65 -26.55
CA VAL A 124 -0.89 -15.02 -27.66
C VAL A 124 -0.02 -13.99 -28.39
N LEU A 125 0.72 -13.15 -27.66
CA LEU A 125 1.66 -12.20 -28.26
C LEU A 125 2.77 -12.89 -29.04
N PHE A 126 3.38 -13.95 -28.48
CA PHE A 126 4.43 -14.71 -29.17
C PHE A 126 3.91 -15.40 -30.44
N ILE A 127 2.70 -15.96 -30.40
CA ILE A 127 2.08 -16.57 -31.58
C ILE A 127 1.83 -15.52 -32.66
N ALA A 128 1.30 -14.35 -32.30
CA ALA A 128 1.08 -13.25 -33.25
C ALA A 128 2.40 -12.77 -33.87
N GLN A 129 3.47 -12.67 -33.09
CA GLN A 129 4.79 -12.33 -33.62
C GLN A 129 5.33 -13.40 -34.58
N ALA A 130 5.08 -14.68 -34.30
CA ALA A 130 5.52 -15.78 -35.15
C ALA A 130 4.85 -15.79 -36.55
N THR A 131 3.68 -15.16 -36.71
CA THR A 131 2.98 -15.12 -38.01
C THR A 131 3.63 -14.14 -39.00
N ARG A 132 4.58 -13.29 -38.56
CA ARG A 132 5.21 -12.22 -39.37
C ARG A 132 4.21 -11.28 -40.06
N SER A 133 3.06 -11.06 -39.41
CA SER A 133 2.01 -10.17 -39.91
C SER A 133 1.87 -8.98 -38.97
N ASP A 134 2.29 -7.80 -39.44
CA ASP A 134 2.27 -6.57 -38.63
C ASP A 134 0.86 -6.22 -38.12
N ALA A 135 -0.16 -6.49 -38.94
CA ALA A 135 -1.56 -6.27 -38.57
C ALA A 135 -1.99 -7.18 -37.41
N LEU A 136 -1.65 -8.47 -37.43
CA LEU A 136 -1.98 -9.40 -36.34
C LEU A 136 -1.22 -9.07 -35.06
N VAL A 137 0.05 -8.66 -35.18
CA VAL A 137 0.86 -8.21 -34.05
C VAL A 137 0.24 -6.98 -33.39
N MET A 138 -0.18 -5.98 -34.18
CA MET A 138 -0.84 -4.79 -33.67
C MET A 138 -2.16 -5.11 -32.96
N ILE A 139 -2.99 -5.98 -33.54
CA ILE A 139 -4.26 -6.41 -32.91
C ILE A 139 -3.98 -7.15 -31.60
N ALA A 140 -3.03 -8.09 -31.59
CA ALA A 140 -2.65 -8.83 -30.39
C ALA A 140 -2.09 -7.91 -29.30
N PHE A 141 -1.33 -6.88 -29.67
CA PHE A 141 -0.79 -5.89 -28.74
C PHE A 141 -1.89 -5.02 -28.12
N LEU A 142 -2.85 -4.55 -28.91
CA LEU A 142 -4.00 -3.81 -28.38
C LEU A 142 -4.85 -4.68 -27.45
N PHE A 143 -5.08 -5.94 -27.82
CA PHE A 143 -5.76 -6.91 -26.96
C PHE A 143 -5.00 -7.11 -25.64
N HIS A 144 -3.68 -7.30 -25.70
CA HIS A 144 -2.83 -7.45 -24.51
C HIS A 144 -2.93 -6.24 -23.58
N ILE A 145 -2.87 -5.01 -24.11
CA ILE A 145 -3.01 -3.80 -23.27
C ILE A 145 -4.35 -3.79 -22.54
N ILE A 146 -5.46 -4.04 -23.25
CA ILE A 146 -6.80 -4.04 -22.68
C ILE A 146 -6.94 -5.17 -21.65
N PHE A 147 -6.42 -6.35 -21.98
CA PHE A 147 -6.45 -7.54 -21.12
C PHE A 147 -5.66 -7.32 -19.83
N VAL A 148 -4.40 -6.88 -19.92
CA VAL A 148 -3.55 -6.60 -18.75
C VAL A 148 -4.15 -5.50 -17.90
N PHE A 149 -4.68 -4.44 -18.50
CA PHE A 149 -5.33 -3.37 -17.75
C PHE A 149 -6.56 -3.87 -16.99
N GLY A 150 -7.47 -4.56 -17.69
CA GLY A 150 -8.69 -5.12 -17.08
C GLY A 150 -8.38 -6.15 -16.00
N LEU A 151 -7.41 -7.04 -16.26
CA LEU A 151 -6.93 -8.03 -15.30
C LEU A 151 -6.30 -7.34 -14.09
N SER A 152 -5.48 -6.30 -14.27
CA SER A 152 -4.85 -5.58 -13.16
C SER A 152 -5.88 -4.93 -12.23
N VAL A 153 -6.91 -4.30 -12.79
CA VAL A 153 -8.03 -3.73 -12.00
C VAL A 153 -8.76 -4.84 -11.24
N LEU A 154 -9.10 -5.94 -11.92
CA LEU A 154 -9.80 -7.07 -11.31
C LEU A 154 -8.98 -7.71 -10.19
N LEU A 155 -7.69 -7.95 -10.42
CA LEU A 155 -6.80 -8.55 -9.43
C LEU A 155 -6.60 -7.64 -8.22
N ASN A 156 -6.50 -6.33 -8.43
CA ASN A 156 -6.32 -5.39 -7.33
C ASN A 156 -7.48 -5.47 -6.33
N LEU A 157 -8.71 -5.69 -6.80
CA LEU A 157 -9.90 -5.88 -5.95
C LEU A 157 -9.71 -7.00 -4.92
N PHE A 158 -9.04 -8.08 -5.30
CA PHE A 158 -8.80 -9.23 -4.42
C PHE A 158 -7.47 -9.13 -3.67
N ILE A 159 -6.43 -8.60 -4.31
CA ILE A 159 -5.09 -8.50 -3.72
C ILE A 159 -5.09 -7.55 -2.52
N VAL A 160 -5.76 -6.39 -2.61
CA VAL A 160 -5.80 -5.41 -1.51
C VAL A 160 -6.31 -6.01 -0.20
N PRO A 161 -7.51 -6.62 -0.12
CA PRO A 161 -8.00 -7.23 1.11
C PRO A 161 -7.09 -8.36 1.61
N ILE A 162 -6.57 -9.20 0.70
CA ILE A 162 -5.65 -10.29 1.05
C ILE A 162 -4.38 -9.75 1.73
N LEU A 163 -3.77 -8.71 1.16
CA LEU A 163 -2.52 -8.13 1.67
C LEU A 163 -2.73 -7.36 2.98
N ILE A 164 -3.81 -6.58 3.10
CA ILE A 164 -4.16 -5.91 4.37
C ILE A 164 -4.30 -6.96 5.48
N ARG A 165 -5.03 -8.04 5.20
CA ARG A 165 -5.26 -9.10 6.19
C ARG A 165 -3.97 -9.83 6.54
N ALA A 166 -3.14 -10.16 5.55
CA ALA A 166 -1.83 -10.78 5.76
C ALA A 166 -0.93 -9.93 6.68
N GLY A 167 -0.86 -8.62 6.42
CA GLY A 167 -0.02 -7.71 7.21
C GLY A 167 -0.54 -7.43 8.61
N MET A 168 -1.87 -7.31 8.78
CA MET A 168 -2.51 -7.05 10.08
C MET A 168 -2.49 -8.28 11.00
N ARG A 169 -2.65 -9.48 10.43
CA ARG A 169 -2.67 -10.75 11.18
C ARG A 169 -1.31 -11.42 11.28
N SER A 170 -0.30 -10.97 10.54
CA SER A 170 1.02 -11.61 10.50
C SER A 170 0.94 -13.14 10.32
N SER A 171 -0.01 -13.61 9.52
CA SER A 171 -0.35 -15.03 9.36
C SER A 171 -0.72 -15.34 7.93
N PHE A 172 -0.06 -16.37 7.36
CA PHE A 172 -0.25 -16.77 5.97
C PHE A 172 -1.63 -17.39 5.71
N GLY A 173 -2.04 -18.36 6.53
CA GLY A 173 -3.30 -19.08 6.31
C GLY A 173 -4.52 -18.18 6.50
N GLU A 174 -4.46 -17.27 7.47
CA GLU A 174 -5.56 -16.35 7.75
C GLU A 174 -5.74 -15.25 6.69
N ALA A 175 -4.73 -15.00 5.87
CA ALA A 175 -4.82 -14.06 4.75
C ALA A 175 -5.85 -14.50 3.70
N PHE A 176 -6.10 -15.80 3.55
CA PHE A 176 -6.99 -16.39 2.55
C PHE A 176 -8.39 -16.72 3.09
N ASP A 177 -8.91 -15.91 4.01
CA ASP A 177 -10.32 -15.99 4.41
C ASP A 177 -11.22 -15.45 3.30
N PHE A 178 -11.63 -16.34 2.39
CA PHE A 178 -12.46 -15.98 1.23
C PHE A 178 -13.83 -15.43 1.60
N ALA A 179 -14.38 -15.78 2.77
CA ALA A 179 -15.66 -15.23 3.22
C ALA A 179 -15.48 -13.74 3.52
N TRP A 180 -14.43 -13.38 4.26
CA TRP A 180 -14.10 -11.99 4.54
C TRP A 180 -13.65 -11.21 3.29
N ILE A 181 -12.84 -11.81 2.42
CA ILE A 181 -12.40 -11.16 1.16
C ILE A 181 -13.61 -10.83 0.30
N LYS A 182 -14.54 -11.78 0.11
CA LYS A 182 -15.78 -11.56 -0.65
C LYS A 182 -16.61 -10.45 -0.01
N ASP A 183 -16.73 -10.45 1.32
CA ASP A 183 -17.43 -9.41 2.06
C ASP A 183 -16.83 -8.02 1.81
N PHE A 184 -15.50 -7.90 1.95
CA PHE A 184 -14.76 -6.66 1.68
C PHE A 184 -14.96 -6.16 0.25
N VAL A 185 -14.76 -7.02 -0.74
CA VAL A 185 -14.94 -6.67 -2.16
C VAL A 185 -16.38 -6.24 -2.43
N SER A 186 -17.38 -6.98 -1.93
CA SER A 186 -18.79 -6.66 -2.16
C SER A 186 -19.18 -5.28 -1.63
N LYS A 187 -18.53 -4.84 -0.53
CA LYS A 187 -18.80 -3.56 0.10
C LYS A 187 -17.95 -2.42 -0.44
N MET A 188 -16.79 -2.70 -1.04
CA MET A 188 -15.77 -1.67 -1.33
C MET A 188 -15.33 -1.60 -2.80
N TRP A 189 -15.88 -2.41 -3.70
CA TRP A 189 -15.40 -2.48 -5.09
C TRP A 189 -15.41 -1.12 -5.80
N LEU A 190 -16.42 -0.28 -5.58
CA LEU A 190 -16.53 1.01 -6.23
C LEU A 190 -15.46 1.98 -5.74
N GLU A 191 -15.26 2.07 -4.42
CA GLU A 191 -14.23 2.91 -3.80
C GLU A 191 -12.82 2.43 -4.14
N GLN A 192 -12.64 1.12 -4.31
CA GLN A 192 -11.38 0.56 -4.79
C GLN A 192 -11.09 0.99 -6.23
N ILE A 193 -12.04 0.83 -7.15
CA ILE A 193 -11.83 1.22 -8.56
C ILE A 193 -11.60 2.74 -8.68
N LEU A 194 -12.47 3.54 -8.06
CA LEU A 194 -12.35 5.01 -8.09
C LEU A 194 -11.04 5.47 -7.44
N GLY A 195 -10.71 4.89 -6.28
CA GLY A 195 -9.46 5.18 -5.58
C GLY A 195 -8.23 4.83 -6.39
N LEU A 196 -8.21 3.67 -7.06
CA LEU A 196 -7.11 3.28 -7.94
C LEU A 196 -6.94 4.23 -9.13
N ILE A 197 -8.03 4.67 -9.75
CA ILE A 197 -7.97 5.61 -10.86
C ILE A 197 -7.44 6.96 -10.38
N ILE A 198 -8.02 7.53 -9.32
CA ILE A 198 -7.64 8.85 -8.81
C ILE A 198 -6.20 8.83 -8.30
N TRP A 199 -5.85 7.83 -7.47
CA TRP A 199 -4.49 7.66 -6.98
C TRP A 199 -3.50 7.44 -8.13
N GLY A 200 -3.85 6.61 -9.12
CA GLY A 200 -2.99 6.33 -10.27
C GLY A 200 -2.70 7.57 -11.10
N VAL A 201 -3.73 8.37 -11.42
CA VAL A 201 -3.58 9.61 -12.18
C VAL A 201 -2.72 10.62 -11.43
N ILE A 202 -3.02 10.89 -10.15
CA ILE A 202 -2.25 11.86 -9.34
C ILE A 202 -0.81 11.38 -9.15
N SER A 203 -0.61 10.10 -8.86
CA SER A 203 0.72 9.51 -8.68
C SER A 203 1.55 9.57 -9.95
N TRP A 204 0.93 9.39 -11.12
CA TRP A 204 1.61 9.55 -12.40
C TRP A 204 2.17 10.97 -12.57
N PHE A 205 1.37 12.00 -12.29
CA PHE A 205 1.85 13.40 -12.33
C PHE A 205 2.97 13.67 -11.32
N ILE A 206 2.81 13.23 -10.07
CA ILE A 206 3.85 13.38 -9.03
C ILE A 206 5.16 12.72 -9.44
N THR A 207 5.08 11.51 -10.02
CA THR A 207 6.26 10.76 -10.47
C THR A 207 6.93 11.46 -11.65
N VAL A 208 6.16 11.97 -12.62
CA VAL A 208 6.69 12.74 -13.76
C VAL A 208 7.40 14.00 -13.29
N VAL A 209 6.80 14.77 -12.38
CA VAL A 209 7.45 15.96 -11.80
C VAL A 209 8.73 15.58 -11.04
N GLY A 210 8.70 14.48 -10.28
CA GLY A 210 9.88 13.94 -9.61
C GLY A 210 11.02 13.58 -10.57
N MET A 211 10.70 12.98 -11.72
CA MET A 211 11.69 12.68 -12.76
C MET A 211 12.28 13.96 -13.38
N LEU A 212 11.45 14.98 -13.63
CA LEU A 212 11.90 16.26 -14.19
C LEU A 212 12.86 17.02 -13.25
N ALA A 213 12.79 16.76 -11.94
CA ALA A 213 13.74 17.28 -10.95
C ALA A 213 15.07 16.49 -10.94
N PHE A 214 15.75 16.47 -12.08
CA PHE A 214 17.07 15.86 -12.31
C PHE A 214 17.19 14.38 -11.93
N CYS A 215 16.12 13.60 -12.08
CA CYS A 215 16.03 12.19 -11.67
C CYS A 215 16.23 11.91 -10.16
N ILE A 216 16.76 12.83 -9.37
CA ILE A 216 16.89 12.70 -7.91
C ILE A 216 15.53 12.94 -7.24
N GLY A 217 14.70 13.82 -7.80
CA GLY A 217 13.35 14.09 -7.31
C GLY A 217 12.41 12.89 -7.35
N ILE A 218 12.77 11.80 -8.04
CA ILE A 218 12.00 10.55 -8.02
C ILE A 218 11.94 9.92 -6.62
N ILE A 219 12.99 10.10 -5.81
CA ILE A 219 13.08 9.53 -4.46
C ILE A 219 11.97 10.08 -3.56
N PRO A 220 11.85 11.42 -3.37
CA PRO A 220 10.74 11.96 -2.62
C PRO A 220 9.39 11.75 -3.31
N ALA A 221 9.31 11.70 -4.64
CA ALA A 221 8.07 11.39 -5.34
C ALA A 221 7.53 9.98 -4.98
N ILE A 222 8.40 8.97 -4.95
CA ILE A 222 8.04 7.61 -4.53
C ILE A 222 7.56 7.61 -3.07
N GLY A 223 8.26 8.33 -2.17
CA GLY A 223 7.85 8.46 -0.78
C GLY A 223 6.44 9.05 -0.62
N VAL A 224 6.13 10.12 -1.37
CA VAL A 224 4.79 10.73 -1.40
C VAL A 224 3.74 9.72 -1.87
N VAL A 225 3.96 9.09 -3.03
CA VAL A 225 3.03 8.14 -3.64
C VAL A 225 2.77 6.96 -2.71
N PHE A 226 3.81 6.48 -2.03
CA PHE A 226 3.74 5.37 -1.10
C PHE A 226 2.90 5.71 0.14
N ILE A 227 3.21 6.81 0.85
CA ILE A 227 2.47 7.21 2.05
C ILE A 227 1.02 7.53 1.68
N ALA A 228 0.79 8.18 0.53
CA ALA A 228 -0.54 8.40 -0.01
C ALA A 228 -1.28 7.06 -0.25
N TYR A 229 -0.64 6.06 -0.84
CA TYR A 229 -1.27 4.75 -1.05
C TYR A 229 -1.73 4.11 0.29
N TRP A 230 -0.93 4.19 1.34
CA TRP A 230 -1.31 3.65 2.65
C TRP A 230 -2.35 4.48 3.38
N ASN A 231 -2.36 5.80 3.17
CA ASN A 231 -3.45 6.66 3.60
C ASN A 231 -4.77 6.24 2.91
N PHE A 232 -4.74 5.97 1.60
CA PHE A 232 -5.89 5.45 0.86
C PHE A 232 -6.40 4.15 1.46
N LEU A 233 -5.52 3.15 1.64
CA LEU A 233 -5.90 1.86 2.23
C LEU A 233 -6.47 1.98 3.65
N THR A 234 -5.95 2.93 4.43
CA THR A 234 -6.50 3.26 5.75
C THR A 234 -7.95 3.72 5.63
N GLN A 235 -8.23 4.72 4.77
CA GLN A 235 -9.59 5.23 4.62
C GLN A 235 -10.53 4.15 4.11
N LEU A 236 -10.06 3.36 3.14
CA LEU A 236 -10.80 2.24 2.57
C LEU A 236 -11.21 1.24 3.66
N TYR A 237 -10.28 0.90 4.56
CA TYR A 237 -10.55 0.01 5.68
C TYR A 237 -11.51 0.61 6.72
N GLN A 238 -11.37 1.90 7.03
CA GLN A 238 -12.30 2.61 7.94
C GLN A 238 -13.73 2.67 7.38
N VAL A 239 -13.88 2.85 6.07
CA VAL A 239 -15.19 2.82 5.38
C VAL A 239 -15.75 1.41 5.32
N TYR A 240 -14.91 0.40 5.11
CA TYR A 240 -15.34 -1.01 5.18
C TYR A 240 -15.97 -1.33 6.54
N VAL A 241 -15.30 -0.96 7.64
CA VAL A 241 -15.83 -1.19 8.99
C VAL A 241 -17.10 -0.38 9.24
N SER A 242 -17.20 0.87 8.76
CA SER A 242 -18.41 1.68 8.92
C SER A 242 -19.63 1.10 8.18
N ARG A 243 -19.39 0.35 7.10
CA ARG A 243 -20.41 -0.41 6.35
C ARG A 243 -20.79 -1.75 6.97
N GLY A 244 -20.40 -1.99 8.23
CA GLY A 244 -20.65 -3.26 8.94
C GLY A 244 -19.70 -4.38 8.56
N GLY A 245 -18.53 -4.04 8.01
CA GLY A 245 -17.44 -4.98 7.79
C GLY A 245 -16.81 -5.46 9.10
N GLN A 246 -16.29 -6.69 9.13
CA GLN A 246 -15.65 -7.24 10.31
C GLN A 246 -14.22 -6.66 10.46
N PRO A 247 -13.89 -5.99 11.58
CA PRO A 247 -12.55 -5.49 11.80
C PRO A 247 -11.56 -6.65 11.95
N ILE A 248 -10.39 -6.49 11.35
CA ILE A 248 -9.25 -7.40 11.47
C ILE A 248 -8.52 -7.07 12.78
N PRO A 249 -8.35 -8.03 13.70
CA PRO A 249 -7.54 -7.80 14.89
C PRO A 249 -6.07 -7.64 14.52
N PHE A 250 -5.41 -6.63 15.09
CA PHE A 250 -3.99 -6.38 14.89
C PHE A 250 -3.14 -7.29 15.77
N GLN A 251 -2.19 -8.02 15.16
CA GLN A 251 -1.22 -8.81 15.91
C GLN A 251 0.05 -7.98 16.16
N ALA A 252 0.38 -7.78 17.44
CA ALA A 252 1.68 -7.25 17.84
C ALA A 252 2.74 -8.37 17.67
N ASN A 253 3.88 -8.04 17.06
CA ASN A 253 5.01 -8.95 17.05
C ASN A 253 5.61 -8.92 18.47
N THR A 254 5.58 -10.04 19.17
CA THR A 254 6.23 -10.24 20.48
C THR A 254 7.59 -10.88 20.31
#